data_AF-A0A2E9VP39-F1
#
_entry.id   AF-A0A2E9VP39-F1
#
_cell.length_a   1.000
_cell.length_b   1.000
_cell.length_c   1.000
_cell.angle_alpha   90.00
_cell.angle_beta   90.00
_cell.angle_gamma   90.00
#
_symmetry.space_group_name_H-M   'P 1'
#
loop_
_entity.id
_entity.type
_entity.pdbx_description
1 polymer ?
#
loop_
_entity_poly.entity_id
_entity_poly.type
_entity_poly.pdbx_seq_one_letter_code
_entity_poly.pdbx_strand_id
1 'polypeptide(L)'
;MSSSRAEAVAEVLWELKRADKLGTFTEIAQRAGFSPGANGRTIQTCLKHVRRDWPHLQWFRAINDDLQVEKGSEQQELLADSGYELEDTDKDKEVVVLTNPDETLLKWSMAESN
;
A
#
# COMPACT_ATOMS: atom_id res chain seq x y z
N MET A 1 -1.41 21.34 -8.17
CA MET A 1 -0.20 21.15 -7.36
C MET A 1 -0.36 19.84 -6.61
N SER A 2 0.51 18.86 -6.88
CA SER A 2 0.65 17.73 -5.98
C SER A 2 1.06 18.27 -4.60
N SER A 3 0.47 17.75 -3.53
CA SER A 3 0.97 18.08 -2.19
C SER A 3 2.34 17.42 -2.01
N SER A 4 3.27 18.05 -1.30
CA SER A 4 4.61 17.48 -1.02
C SER A 4 4.55 16.06 -0.43
N ARG A 5 3.46 15.71 0.26
CA ARG A 5 3.22 14.36 0.78
C ARG A 5 2.94 13.33 -0.31
N ALA A 6 2.21 13.70 -1.36
CA ALA A 6 1.90 12.78 -2.46
C ALA A 6 3.16 12.49 -3.30
N GLU A 7 4.04 13.47 -3.47
CA GLU A 7 5.37 13.26 -4.06
C GLU A 7 6.22 12.32 -3.21
N ALA A 8 6.28 12.53 -1.88
CA ALA A 8 6.99 11.63 -0.99
C ALA A 8 6.43 10.19 -1.01
N VAL A 9 5.11 10.01 -1.08
CA VAL A 9 4.48 8.69 -1.22
C VAL A 9 4.80 8.06 -2.58
N ALA A 10 4.87 8.86 -3.66
CA ALA A 10 5.25 8.37 -4.98
C ALA A 10 6.67 7.78 -4.98
N GLU A 11 7.62 8.42 -4.31
CA GLU A 11 8.99 7.88 -4.14
C GLU A 11 8.99 6.53 -3.40
N VAL A 12 8.21 6.40 -2.32
CA VAL A 12 8.10 5.13 -1.58
C VAL A 12 7.47 4.03 -2.43
N LEU A 13 6.43 4.36 -3.21
CA LEU A 13 5.81 3.41 -4.14
C LEU A 13 6.77 2.99 -5.26
N TRP A 14 7.66 3.87 -5.69
CA TRP A 14 8.72 3.51 -6.62
C TRP A 14 9.72 2.52 -6.01
N GLU A 15 10.10 2.69 -4.73
CA GLU A 15 10.91 1.70 -4.00
C GLU A 15 10.21 0.32 -3.97
N LEU A 16 8.92 0.30 -3.61
CA LEU A 16 8.10 -0.91 -3.56
C LEU A 16 8.01 -1.61 -4.91
N LYS A 17 7.75 -0.85 -5.97
CA LYS A 17 7.70 -1.36 -7.34
C LYS A 17 9.03 -1.97 -7.77
N ARG A 18 10.16 -1.36 -7.41
CA ARG A 18 11.50 -1.89 -7.74
C ARG A 18 11.85 -3.15 -6.96
N ALA A 19 11.39 -3.25 -5.71
CA ALA A 19 11.58 -4.42 -4.88
C ALA A 19 10.60 -5.57 -5.21
N ASP A 20 9.59 -5.29 -6.05
CA ASP A 20 8.45 -6.14 -6.30
C ASP A 20 7.73 -6.58 -5.00
N LYS A 21 7.53 -5.61 -4.10
CA LYS A 21 6.88 -5.80 -2.81
C LYS A 21 5.68 -4.88 -2.64
N LEU A 22 4.91 -5.17 -1.58
CA LEU A 22 3.81 -4.37 -1.06
C LEU A 22 4.25 -3.62 0.20
N GLY A 23 3.49 -2.61 0.60
CA GLY A 23 3.71 -1.89 1.84
C GLY A 23 2.40 -1.53 2.52
N THR A 24 2.42 -1.48 3.84
CA THR A 24 1.25 -1.07 4.63
C THR A 24 1.10 0.45 4.66
N PHE A 25 -0.12 0.93 4.85
CA PHE A 25 -0.43 2.36 4.95
C PHE A 25 0.41 3.08 6.01
N THR A 26 0.61 2.46 7.17
CA THR A 26 1.41 3.02 8.24
C THR A 26 2.89 3.12 7.85
N GLU A 27 3.48 2.05 7.32
CA GLU A 27 4.89 2.04 6.92
C GLU A 27 5.17 3.04 5.80
N ILE A 28 4.32 3.07 4.77
CA ILE A 28 4.46 3.98 3.63
C ILE A 28 4.40 5.44 4.09
N ALA A 29 3.43 5.78 4.95
CA ALA A 29 3.30 7.15 5.46
C ALA A 29 4.51 7.55 6.31
N GLN A 30 4.94 6.68 7.24
CA GLN A 30 6.11 6.93 8.08
C GLN A 30 7.37 7.14 7.24
N ARG A 31 7.56 6.31 6.21
CA ARG A 31 8.69 6.42 5.28
C ARG A 31 8.63 7.70 4.45
N ALA A 32 7.44 8.13 4.06
CA ALA A 32 7.19 9.41 3.41
C ALA A 32 7.25 10.62 4.37
N GLY A 33 7.57 10.39 5.66
CA GLY A 33 7.83 11.44 6.65
C GLY A 33 6.58 12.02 7.33
N PHE A 34 5.45 11.31 7.34
CA PHE A 34 4.24 11.78 8.01
C PHE A 34 3.42 10.64 8.65
N SER A 35 2.49 11.00 9.53
CA SER A 35 1.57 10.01 10.12
C SER A 35 0.49 9.61 9.11
N PRO A 36 0.10 8.32 9.00
CA PRO A 36 -0.96 7.86 8.09
C PRO A 36 -2.32 8.54 8.34
N GLY A 37 -2.49 9.21 9.49
CA GLY A 37 -3.72 9.84 9.93
C GLY A 37 -4.70 8.83 10.52
N ALA A 38 -5.83 9.33 11.05
CA ALA A 38 -6.86 8.48 11.62
C ALA A 38 -7.36 7.47 10.57
N ASN A 39 -7.23 6.18 10.89
CA ASN A 39 -7.60 5.06 10.02
C ASN A 39 -6.99 5.14 8.60
N GLY A 40 -5.78 5.70 8.47
CA GLY A 40 -5.09 5.82 7.17
C GLY A 40 -5.66 6.88 6.22
N ARG A 41 -6.57 7.77 6.67
CA ARG A 41 -7.23 8.74 5.78
C ARG A 41 -6.27 9.69 5.06
N THR A 42 -5.15 10.07 5.71
CA THR A 42 -4.17 10.98 5.11
C THR A 42 -3.43 10.30 3.97
N ILE A 43 -2.96 9.06 4.18
CA ILE A 43 -2.26 8.31 3.14
C ILE A 43 -3.19 7.93 1.99
N GLN A 44 -4.44 7.54 2.27
CA GLN A 44 -5.44 7.29 1.22
C GLN A 44 -5.67 8.53 0.34
N THR A 45 -5.70 9.72 0.92
CA THR A 45 -5.81 10.97 0.15
C THR A 45 -4.59 11.18 -0.74
N CYS A 46 -3.38 10.90 -0.24
CA CYS A 46 -2.16 10.96 -1.03
C CYS A 46 -2.17 9.93 -2.17
N LEU A 47 -2.60 8.69 -1.90
CA LEU A 47 -2.72 7.64 -2.90
C LEU A 47 -3.69 8.00 -4.03
N LYS A 48 -4.78 8.72 -3.75
CA LYS A 48 -5.68 9.25 -4.79
C LYS A 48 -4.96 10.23 -5.73
N HIS A 49 -4.07 11.07 -5.18
CA HIS A 49 -3.23 11.96 -5.99
C HIS A 49 -2.20 11.17 -6.80
N VAL A 50 -1.51 10.20 -6.18
CA VAL A 50 -0.52 9.37 -6.88
C VAL A 50 -1.16 8.57 -8.00
N ARG A 51 -2.33 7.97 -7.75
CA ARG A 51 -3.10 7.24 -8.76
C ARG A 51 -3.41 8.12 -9.99
N ARG A 52 -3.75 9.40 -9.77
CA ARG A 52 -4.08 10.34 -10.85
C ARG A 52 -2.83 10.83 -11.59
N ASP A 53 -1.80 11.22 -10.85
CA ASP A 53 -0.66 11.96 -11.39
C ASP A 53 0.49 11.01 -11.83
N TRP A 54 0.62 9.86 -11.18
CA TRP A 54 1.63 8.82 -11.46
C TRP A 54 1.05 7.39 -11.42
N PRO A 55 0.06 7.05 -12.28
CA PRO A 55 -0.58 5.73 -12.28
C PRO A 55 0.41 4.57 -12.49
N HIS A 56 1.50 4.83 -13.20
CA HIS A 56 2.56 3.85 -13.49
C HIS A 56 3.37 3.44 -12.25
N LEU A 57 3.25 4.14 -11.12
CA LEU A 57 3.90 3.78 -9.85
C LEU A 57 3.14 2.69 -9.08
N GLN A 58 2.05 2.16 -9.63
CA GLN A 58 1.34 1.01 -9.08
C GLN A 58 0.85 1.28 -7.65
N TRP A 59 0.01 2.31 -7.51
CA TRP A 59 -0.61 2.73 -6.24
C TRP A 59 -1.26 1.57 -5.47
N PHE A 60 -1.72 0.54 -6.18
CA PHE A 60 -2.31 -0.68 -5.64
C PHE A 60 -1.37 -1.48 -4.71
N ARG A 61 -0.05 -1.20 -4.75
CA ARG A 61 0.95 -1.81 -3.85
C ARG A 61 0.83 -1.36 -2.39
N ALA A 62 0.08 -0.29 -2.13
CA ALA A 62 -0.22 0.19 -0.78
C ALA A 62 -1.49 -0.49 -0.27
N ILE A 63 -1.38 -1.28 0.80
CA ILE A 63 -2.51 -1.97 1.43
C ILE A 63 -2.76 -1.44 2.84
N ASN A 64 -3.96 -1.66 3.39
CA ASN A 64 -4.21 -1.26 4.77
C ASN A 64 -3.35 -2.09 5.76
N ASP A 65 -3.27 -1.63 7.00
CA ASP A 65 -2.47 -2.28 8.03
C ASP A 65 -3.03 -3.65 8.46
N ASP A 66 -4.31 -3.92 8.13
CA ASP A 66 -4.97 -5.22 8.35
C ASP A 66 -4.76 -6.20 7.18
N LEU A 67 -3.97 -5.82 6.16
CA LEU A 67 -3.67 -6.62 4.97
C LEU A 67 -4.90 -7.00 4.14
N GLN A 68 -5.93 -6.18 4.24
CA GLN A 68 -7.24 -6.34 3.60
C GLN A 68 -7.38 -5.41 2.40
N VAL A 69 -8.08 -5.93 1.39
CA VAL A 69 -8.49 -5.20 0.19
C VAL A 69 -9.97 -5.47 -0.07
N GLU A 70 -10.70 -4.46 -0.55
CA GLU A 70 -12.10 -4.60 -0.91
C GLU A 70 -12.27 -5.62 -2.05
N LYS A 71 -13.20 -6.56 -1.88
CA LYS A 71 -13.50 -7.61 -2.85
C LYS A 71 -14.18 -7.02 -4.08
N GLY A 72 -13.75 -7.44 -5.27
CA GLY A 72 -14.19 -6.89 -6.55
C GLY A 72 -13.65 -5.49 -6.86
N SER A 73 -12.71 -4.98 -6.05
CA SER A 73 -12.06 -3.71 -6.33
C SER A 73 -10.98 -3.85 -7.40
N GLU A 74 -10.71 -2.76 -8.11
CA GLU A 74 -9.57 -2.65 -9.03
C GLU A 74 -8.24 -2.98 -8.35
N GLN A 75 -8.11 -2.67 -7.04
CA GLN A 75 -6.92 -3.00 -6.30
C GLN A 75 -6.72 -4.51 -6.19
N GLN A 76 -7.79 -5.27 -5.91
CA GLN A 76 -7.73 -6.73 -5.88
C GLN A 76 -7.30 -7.29 -7.24
N GLU A 77 -7.93 -6.84 -8.32
CA GLU A 77 -7.65 -7.33 -9.67
C GLU A 77 -6.18 -7.08 -10.04
N LEU A 78 -5.67 -5.87 -9.80
CA LEU A 78 -4.28 -5.51 -10.09
C LEU A 78 -3.26 -6.29 -9.24
N LEU A 79 -3.59 -6.60 -7.99
CA LEU A 79 -2.75 -7.42 -7.13
C LEU A 79 -2.70 -8.87 -7.62
N ALA A 80 -3.85 -9.45 -7.98
CA ALA A 80 -3.94 -10.79 -8.54
C ALA A 80 -3.19 -10.89 -9.87
N ASP A 81 -3.36 -9.92 -10.77
CA ASP A 81 -2.63 -9.84 -12.05
C ASP A 81 -1.11 -9.69 -11.86
N SER A 82 -0.69 -9.11 -10.74
CA SER A 82 0.73 -8.98 -10.37
C SER A 82 1.29 -10.24 -9.68
N GLY A 83 0.47 -11.28 -9.49
CA GLY A 83 0.88 -12.55 -8.88
C GLY A 83 0.80 -12.58 -7.34
N TYR A 84 0.11 -11.62 -6.71
CA TYR A 84 -0.15 -11.67 -5.27
C TYR A 84 -1.38 -12.52 -4.96
N GLU A 85 -1.24 -13.40 -3.97
CA GLU A 85 -2.30 -14.30 -3.53
C GLU A 85 -3.21 -13.61 -2.49
N LEU A 86 -4.50 -13.58 -2.79
CA LEU A 86 -5.54 -12.99 -1.94
C LEU A 86 -6.61 -14.06 -1.67
N GLU A 87 -7.01 -14.18 -0.41
CA GLU A 87 -8.03 -15.14 0.04
C GLU A 87 -9.23 -14.46 0.68
N ASP A 88 -10.39 -15.10 0.58
CA ASP A 88 -11.59 -14.65 1.29
C ASP A 88 -11.40 -14.82 2.81
N THR A 89 -11.90 -13.86 3.59
CA THR A 89 -11.94 -13.99 5.05
C THR A 89 -13.32 -14.43 5.53
N ASP A 90 -13.35 -15.33 6.52
CA ASP A 90 -14.59 -15.80 7.12
C ASP A 90 -15.35 -14.71 7.89
N LYS A 91 -14.66 -13.63 8.27
CA LYS A 91 -15.21 -12.56 9.12
C LYS A 91 -16.01 -11.53 8.35
N ASP A 92 -15.61 -11.25 7.11
CA ASP A 92 -16.20 -10.20 6.27
C ASP A 92 -16.11 -10.62 4.80
N LYS A 93 -17.28 -10.78 4.17
CA LYS A 93 -17.39 -11.26 2.79
C LYS A 93 -17.06 -10.19 1.76
N GLU A 94 -16.93 -8.94 2.20
CA GLU A 94 -16.66 -7.78 1.34
C GLU A 94 -15.15 -7.50 1.21
N VAL A 95 -14.28 -8.25 1.91
CA VAL A 95 -12.83 -8.07 1.84
C VAL A 95 -12.10 -9.38 1.57
N VAL A 96 -10.93 -9.27 0.96
CA VAL A 96 -9.95 -10.33 0.80
C VAL A 96 -8.67 -9.97 1.54
N VAL A 97 -7.93 -10.97 2.01
CA VAL A 97 -6.71 -10.82 2.81
C VAL A 97 -5.53 -11.41 2.05
N LEU A 98 -4.38 -10.74 2.16
CA LEU A 98 -3.11 -11.24 1.63
C LEU A 98 -2.63 -12.49 2.39
N THR A 99 -2.36 -13.58 1.68
CA THR A 99 -2.03 -14.88 2.30
C THR A 99 -0.59 -14.96 2.82
N ASN A 100 0.35 -14.35 2.10
CA ASN A 100 1.79 -14.44 2.36
C ASN A 100 2.42 -13.07 2.67
N PRO A 101 1.96 -12.33 3.70
CA PRO A 101 2.44 -10.98 3.99
C PRO A 101 3.94 -10.94 4.32
N ASP A 102 4.48 -11.97 4.97
CA ASP A 102 5.90 -12.02 5.33
C ASP A 102 6.84 -12.03 4.13
N GLU A 103 6.41 -12.62 3.02
CA GLU A 103 7.18 -12.70 1.78
C GLU A 103 6.89 -11.52 0.86
N THR A 104 5.67 -10.98 0.90
CA THR A 104 5.20 -9.98 -0.06
C THR A 104 5.40 -8.54 0.43
N LEU A 105 5.40 -8.30 1.74
CA LEU A 105 5.68 -6.98 2.32
C LEU A 105 7.17 -6.67 2.26
N LEU A 106 7.49 -5.42 1.93
CA LEU A 106 8.84 -4.93 2.05
C LEU A 106 9.14 -4.72 3.53
N LYS A 107 9.97 -5.58 4.10
CA LYS A 107 10.55 -5.34 5.43
C LYS A 107 11.66 -4.30 5.27
N TRP A 108 11.30 -3.02 5.34
CA TRP A 108 12.31 -2.00 5.61
C TRP A 108 12.89 -2.36 6.97
N SER A 109 14.14 -2.82 7.00
CA SER A 109 14.79 -3.08 8.29
C SER A 109 14.61 -1.79 9.09
N MET A 110 13.84 -1.85 10.16
CA MET A 110 13.86 -0.84 11.18
C MET A 110 15.32 -0.86 11.63
N ALA A 111 16.14 0.01 11.06
CA ALA A 111 17.41 0.33 11.66
C ALA A 111 17.00 0.92 13.00
N GLU A 112 17.07 0.08 14.03
CA GLU A 112 16.87 0.46 15.41
C GLU A 112 17.73 1.69 15.64
N SER A 113 17.11 2.86 15.68
CA SER A 113 17.73 4.05 16.23
C SER A 113 17.84 3.79 17.73
N ASN A 114 18.99 3.20 18.08
CA ASN A 114 19.51 3.07 19.44
C ASN A 114 19.58 4.43 20.14
#